data_AF-A0A7X8LI30-F1
#
_entry.id   AF-A0A7X8LI30-F1
#
_cell.length_a   1.000
_cell.length_b   1.000
_cell.length_c   1.000
_cell.angle_alpha   90.00
_cell.angle_beta   90.00
_cell.angle_gamma   90.00
#
_symmetry.space_group_name_H-M   'P 1'
#
loop_
_entity.id
_entity.type
_entity.pdbx_description
1 polymer ?
#
loop_
_entity_poly.entity_id
_entity_poly.type
_entity_poly.pdbx_seq_one_letter_code
_entity_poly.pdbx_strand_id
1 'polypeptide(L)' 'RVQLESVDGKPLPGYSLADCHEIFGDRVDYPVAWQGRDGCGSLAGQAVRLRFKMYDADLYSFKFS' A
#
# COMPACT_ATOMS: atom_id res chain seq x y z
N ARG A 1 4.64 3.38 5.20
CA ARG A 1 3.19 3.25 4.86
C ARG A 1 3.03 3.22 3.34
N VAL A 2 1.95 2.64 2.84
CA VAL A 2 1.66 2.51 1.41
C VAL A 2 0.22 2.95 1.13
N GLN A 3 0.01 3.67 0.04
CA GLN A 3 -1.30 4.09 -0.44
C GLN A 3 -1.54 3.57 -1.84
N LEU A 4 -2.79 3.19 -2.12
CA LEU A 4 -3.25 2.91 -3.48
C LEU A 4 -3.97 4.14 -4.03
N GLU A 5 -3.61 4.51 -5.24
CA GLU A 5 -4.22 5.62 -5.96
C GLU A 5 -4.83 5.13 -7.27
N SER A 6 -5.84 5.85 -7.77
CA SER A 6 -6.29 5.72 -9.14
C SER A 6 -5.19 6.10 -10.11
N VAL A 7 -5.37 5.78 -11.39
CA VAL A 7 -4.45 6.19 -12.46
C VAL A 7 -4.21 7.71 -12.51
N ASP A 8 -5.17 8.51 -12.03
CA ASP A 8 -5.09 9.97 -11.96
C ASP A 8 -4.38 10.50 -10.70
N GLY A 9 -3.87 9.60 -9.84
CA GLY A 9 -3.15 9.95 -8.61
C GLY A 9 -4.05 10.32 -7.44
N LYS A 10 -5.36 10.01 -7.50
CA LYS A 10 -6.28 10.22 -6.37
C LYS A 10 -6.27 9.02 -5.44
N PRO A 11 -6.19 9.20 -4.11
CA PRO A 11 -6.26 8.09 -3.16
C PRO A 11 -7.55 7.28 -3.34
N LEU A 12 -7.43 5.95 -3.36
CA LEU A 12 -8.61 5.08 -3.36
C LEU A 12 -9.22 5.04 -1.94
N PRO A 13 -10.56 5.12 -1.80
CA PRO A 13 -11.21 5.08 -0.49
C PRO A 13 -10.88 3.83 0.32
N GLY A 14 -10.40 4.03 1.56
CA GLY A 14 -9.98 2.94 2.46
C GLY A 14 -8.60 2.34 2.13
N TYR A 15 -7.87 2.91 1.18
CA TYR A 15 -6.48 2.54 0.85
C TYR A 15 -5.53 3.73 0.97
N SER A 16 -5.92 4.75 1.74
CA SER A 16 -5.13 5.96 1.92
C SER A 16 -3.97 5.75 2.89
N LEU A 17 -3.02 6.69 2.93
CA LEU A 17 -1.96 6.70 3.95
C LEU A 17 -2.47 6.84 5.40
N ALA A 18 -3.70 7.36 5.58
CA ALA A 18 -4.33 7.44 6.89
C ALA A 18 -4.93 6.09 7.32
N ASP A 19 -5.40 5.31 6.35
CA ASP A 19 -5.96 3.98 6.59
C ASP A 19 -4.86 2.91 6.70
N CYS A 20 -3.69 3.14 6.11
CA CYS A 20 -2.57 2.20 6.12
C CYS A 20 -1.94 2.09 7.51
N HIS A 21 -1.80 0.86 8.00
CA HIS A 21 -1.01 0.58 9.19
C HIS A 21 0.47 0.98 8.99
N GLU A 22 1.11 1.43 10.06
CA GLU A 22 2.52 1.77 10.02
C GLU A 22 3.38 0.52 9.82
N ILE A 23 4.40 0.66 8.97
CA ILE A 23 5.34 -0.40 8.62
C ILE A 23 6.69 0.05 9.16
N PHE A 24 7.26 -0.72 10.09
CA PHE A 24 8.52 -0.44 10.75
C PHE A 24 9.19 -1.74 11.20
N GLY A 25 10.48 -1.67 11.50
CA GLY A 25 11.30 -2.81 11.90
C GLY A 25 12.01 -3.49 10.73
N ASP A 26 12.61 -4.63 11.00
CA ASP A 26 13.50 -5.36 10.08
C ASP A 26 12.81 -6.60 9.51
N ARG A 27 11.89 -6.39 8.56
CA ARG A 27 11.14 -7.49 7.91
C ARG A 27 11.14 -7.30 6.41
N VAL A 28 11.50 -8.36 5.69
CA VAL A 28 11.47 -8.41 4.22
C VAL A 28 10.09 -8.83 3.69
N ASP A 29 9.40 -9.74 4.38
CA ASP A 29 8.07 -10.23 4.02
C ASP A 29 6.98 -9.57 4.87
N TYR A 30 6.77 -8.26 4.66
CA TYR A 30 5.75 -7.51 5.38
C TYR A 30 4.47 -7.36 4.53
N PRO A 31 3.32 -7.97 4.91
CA PRO A 31 2.06 -7.74 4.25
C PRO A 31 1.51 -6.35 4.60
N VAL A 32 1.27 -5.52 3.59
CA VAL A 32 0.65 -4.21 3.79
C VAL A 32 -0.82 -4.39 4.15
N ALA A 33 -1.28 -3.71 5.19
CA ALA A 33 -2.67 -3.73 5.63
C ALA A 33 -3.23 -2.31 5.77
N TRP A 34 -4.53 -2.19 5.47
CA TRP A 34 -5.32 -0.98 5.66
C TRP A 34 -6.51 -1.29 6.56
N GLN A 35 -6.96 -0.30 7.33
CA GLN A 35 -8.07 -0.45 8.26
C GLN A 35 -9.33 -0.95 7.55
N GLY A 36 -9.88 -2.07 8.03
CA GLY A 36 -11.11 -2.67 7.49
C GLY A 36 -10.98 -3.24 6.08
N ARG A 37 -9.76 -3.56 5.62
CA ARG A 37 -9.50 -4.19 4.32
C ARG A 37 -8.73 -5.51 4.48
N ASP A 38 -9.19 -6.55 3.78
CA ASP A 38 -8.53 -7.85 3.70
C ASP A 38 -7.57 -7.94 2.49
N GLY A 39 -6.95 -6.81 2.12
CA GLY A 39 -6.01 -6.70 1.00
C GLY A 39 -6.59 -6.06 -0.27
N CYS A 40 -6.06 -6.47 -1.42
CA CYS A 40 -6.27 -5.81 -2.73
C CYS A 40 -7.18 -6.59 -3.68
N GLY A 41 -7.80 -7.70 -3.25
CA GLY A 41 -8.55 -8.59 -4.13
C GLY A 41 -9.71 -7.91 -4.88
N SER A 42 -10.36 -6.93 -4.25
CA SER A 42 -11.43 -6.13 -4.87
C SER A 42 -10.95 -5.22 -6.02
N LEU A 43 -9.63 -5.04 -6.17
CA LEU A 43 -9.02 -4.21 -7.20
C LEU A 43 -8.43 -5.06 -8.34
N ALA A 44 -8.64 -6.38 -8.34
CA ALA A 44 -8.13 -7.26 -9.38
C ALA A 44 -8.59 -6.81 -10.78
N GLY A 45 -7.65 -6.76 -11.71
CA GLY A 45 -7.88 -6.28 -13.08
C GLY A 45 -7.94 -4.76 -13.24
N GLN A 46 -7.84 -3.99 -12.16
CA GLN A 46 -7.81 -2.53 -12.21
C GLN A 46 -6.36 -2.03 -12.13
N ALA A 47 -6.01 -1.09 -13.00
CA ALA A 47 -4.73 -0.39 -12.90
C ALA A 47 -4.75 0.55 -11.68
N VAL A 48 -3.73 0.43 -10.83
CA VAL A 48 -3.55 1.27 -9.64
C VAL A 48 -2.14 1.82 -9.61
N ARG A 49 -1.97 2.95 -8.92
CA ARG A 49 -0.65 3.51 -8.61
C ARG A 49 -0.32 3.24 -7.16
N LEU A 50 0.90 2.74 -6.90
CA LEU A 50 1.43 2.55 -5.56
C LEU A 50 2.18 3.82 -5.13
N ARG A 51 1.81 4.37 -3.97
CA ARG A 51 2.54 5.48 -3.33
C ARG A 51 3.12 5.04 -2.00
N PHE A 52 4.45 4.96 -1.94
CA PHE A 52 5.18 4.66 -0.73
C PHE A 52 5.51 5.95 0.01
N LYS A 53 5.16 6.03 1.30
CA LYS A 53 5.65 7.06 2.22
C LYS A 53 6.62 6.42 3.19
N MET A 54 7.89 6.77 3.04
CA MET A 54 9.03 6.18 3.75
C MET A 54 9.79 7.27 4.50
N TYR A 55 10.42 6.87 5.60
CA TYR A 55 11.29 7.71 6.41
C TYR A 55 12.48 6.85 6.80
N ASP A 56 13.70 7.32 6.52
CA ASP A 56 14.95 6.60 6.79
C ASP A 56 14.94 5.14 6.32
N ALA A 57 14.51 4.93 5.07
CA ALA A 57 14.34 3.60 4.49
C ALA A 57 14.48 3.62 2.97
N ASP A 58 14.95 2.50 2.42
CA ASP A 58 15.05 2.23 0.99
C ASP A 58 14.06 1.14 0.56
N LEU A 59 13.50 1.25 -0.65
CA LEU A 59 12.61 0.25 -1.24
C LEU A 59 13.35 -0.56 -2.31
N TYR A 60 13.60 -1.83 -2.02
CA TYR A 60 14.28 -2.74 -2.96
C TYR A 60 13.32 -3.54 -3.84
N SER A 61 12.24 -4.06 -3.27
CA SER A 61 11.27 -4.89 -4.00
C SER A 61 9.87 -4.79 -3.38
N PHE A 62 8.87 -5.12 -4.19
CA PHE A 62 7.47 -5.28 -3.77
C PHE A 62 6.81 -6.31 -4.68
N LYS A 63 5.71 -6.91 -4.21
CA LYS A 63 4.92 -7.88 -4.98
C LYS A 63 3.44 -7.76 -4.65
N PHE A 64 2.60 -8.20 -5.58
CA PHE A 64 1.24 -8.65 -5.29
C PHE A 64 1.28 -10.17 -5.06
N SER A 65 0.47 -10.69 -4.15
CA SER A 65 0.35 -12.12 -3.84
C SER A 65 -1.09 -12.55 -3.90
#